data_AF-A0AAW6SW53-F1
#
_entry.id   AF-A0AAW6SW53-F1
#
_cell.length_a   1.000
_cell.length_b   1.000
_cell.length_c   1.000
_cell.angle_alpha   90.00
_cell.angle_beta   90.00
_cell.angle_gamma   90.00
#
_symmetry.space_group_name_H-M   'P 1'
#
loop_
_entity.id
_entity.type
_entity.pdbx_description
1 polymer ?
#
loop_
_entity_poly.entity_id
_entity_poly.type
_entity_poly.pdbx_seq_one_letter_code
_entity_poly.pdbx_strand_id
1 'polypeptide(L)'
;MSKIMRKIFCLHDIKYSWLLLLSIAFCFLVFYIDRSDMKDPGWLTIGYLLAFALAVVWGVINYIGHIRMNVMYQKQNNIQAYVENLAMSKEDKLELQHYLEDYAADLIKQGKRKNEASKEAINQFKVKEILSLSKDTMLFNLHAHYYLIGWAILAAIVDIIIWLVYGGVYPSSQLLLIIGLILIAYGMGFIALFCGYKLMDSFIYRKINEQLT
;
A
#
# COMPACT_ATOMS: atom_id res chain seq x y z
N MET A 1 -13.18 15.19 -13.54
CA MET A 1 -11.87 14.63 -13.09
C MET A 1 -11.81 13.17 -13.49
N SER A 2 -10.81 12.71 -14.25
CA SER A 2 -10.74 11.30 -14.68
C SER A 2 -10.51 10.37 -13.49
N LYS A 3 -10.99 9.12 -13.56
CA LYS A 3 -10.78 8.09 -12.50
C LYS A 3 -9.30 7.91 -12.11
N ILE A 4 -8.39 8.18 -13.06
CA ILE A 4 -6.94 8.12 -12.90
C ILE A 4 -6.44 9.26 -12.00
N MET A 5 -6.88 10.50 -12.24
CA MET A 5 -6.50 11.63 -11.38
C MET A 5 -6.94 11.42 -9.92
N ARG A 6 -8.13 10.86 -9.71
CA ARG A 6 -8.61 10.56 -8.35
C ARG A 6 -7.75 9.49 -7.65
N LYS A 7 -7.20 8.51 -8.37
CA LYS A 7 -6.28 7.50 -7.82
C LYS A 7 -4.89 8.05 -7.53
N ILE A 8 -4.40 9.00 -8.35
CA ILE A 8 -3.08 9.61 -8.15
C ILE A 8 -3.10 10.58 -6.95
N PHE A 9 -4.19 11.32 -6.74
CA PHE A 9 -4.30 12.31 -5.65
C PHE A 9 -5.06 11.81 -4.42
N CYS A 10 -5.14 10.50 -4.20
CA CYS A 10 -5.82 9.94 -3.04
C CYS A 10 -4.92 10.02 -1.78
N LEU A 11 -5.02 11.13 -1.06
CA LEU A 11 -4.20 11.44 0.13
C LEU A 11 -4.42 10.47 1.31
N HIS A 12 -5.54 9.74 1.31
CA HIS A 12 -5.89 8.78 2.36
C HIS A 12 -5.09 7.47 2.29
N ASP A 13 -4.35 7.26 1.20
CA ASP A 13 -3.59 6.03 0.99
C ASP A 13 -2.21 6.05 1.66
N ILE A 14 -1.78 7.11 2.34
CA ILE A 14 -0.56 7.06 3.17
C ILE A 14 -0.87 6.36 4.48
N LYS A 15 -0.14 5.29 4.80
CA LYS A 15 -0.17 4.65 6.11
C LYS A 15 1.01 5.11 6.97
N TYR A 16 0.76 5.23 8.28
CA TYR A 16 1.78 5.57 9.29
C TYR A 16 2.53 6.89 9.01
N SER A 17 1.82 7.92 8.53
CA SER A 17 2.39 9.21 8.11
C SER A 17 3.23 9.91 9.19
N TRP A 18 2.97 9.63 10.47
CA TRP A 18 3.73 10.20 11.58
C TRP A 18 5.22 9.84 11.53
N LEU A 19 5.58 8.64 11.05
CA LEU A 19 6.98 8.19 10.97
C LEU A 19 7.72 8.88 9.82
N LEU A 20 7.01 9.15 8.72
CA LEU A 20 7.50 9.99 7.63
C LEU A 20 7.70 11.44 8.09
N LEU A 21 6.74 12.02 8.81
CA LEU A 21 6.86 13.37 9.35
C LEU A 21 8.04 13.47 10.33
N LEU A 22 8.24 12.46 11.16
CA LEU A 22 9.40 12.38 12.07
C LEU A 22 10.71 12.39 11.29
N SER A 23 10.81 11.59 10.23
CA SER A 23 11.97 11.53 9.34
C SER A 23 12.26 12.89 8.69
N ILE A 24 11.22 13.56 8.15
CA ILE A 24 11.33 14.89 7.55
C ILE A 24 11.78 15.93 8.58
N ALA A 25 11.16 15.94 9.77
CA ALA A 25 11.51 16.86 10.85
C ALA A 25 12.97 16.66 11.31
N PHE A 26 13.41 15.40 11.43
CA PHE A 26 14.78 15.09 11.79
C PHE A 26 15.77 15.54 10.70
N CYS A 27 15.45 15.30 9.43
CA CYS A 27 16.24 15.78 8.30
C CYS A 27 16.35 17.31 8.29
N PHE A 28 15.25 18.01 8.54
CA PHE A 28 15.22 19.46 8.64
C PHE A 28 16.12 19.97 9.77
N LEU A 29 16.05 19.37 10.96
CA LEU A 29 16.88 19.76 12.09
C LEU A 29 18.36 19.55 11.81
N VAL A 30 18.74 18.39 11.25
CA VAL A 30 20.13 18.10 10.90
C VAL A 30 20.65 19.09 9.86
N PHE A 31 19.87 19.37 8.81
CA PHE A 31 20.25 20.32 7.77
C PHE A 31 20.37 21.76 8.30
N TYR A 32 19.42 22.16 9.16
CA TYR A 32 19.47 23.47 9.81
C TYR A 32 20.73 23.63 10.66
N ILE A 33 21.10 22.59 11.43
CA ILE A 33 22.31 22.57 12.25
C ILE A 33 23.57 22.60 11.37
N ASP A 34 23.62 21.79 10.31
CA ASP A 34 24.71 21.76 9.32
C ASP A 34 25.00 23.17 8.78
N ARG A 35 23.94 23.91 8.43
CA ARG A 35 24.08 25.27 7.92
C ARG A 35 24.48 26.30 8.98
N SER A 36 24.27 26.01 10.26
CA SER A 36 24.61 26.87 11.40
C SER A 36 26.07 26.75 11.90
N ASP A 37 26.94 26.13 11.09
CA ASP A 37 28.41 26.17 11.22
C ASP A 37 29.01 25.21 12.26
N MET A 38 28.51 23.96 12.30
CA MET A 38 29.18 22.86 13.01
C MET A 38 30.37 22.32 12.20
N LYS A 39 31.56 22.31 12.81
CA LYS A 39 32.82 21.88 12.18
C LYS A 39 33.05 20.36 12.14
N ASP A 40 32.21 19.56 12.81
CA ASP A 40 32.39 18.10 12.87
C ASP A 40 31.46 17.38 11.88
N PRO A 41 31.98 16.85 10.76
CA PRO A 41 31.18 16.20 9.72
C PRO A 41 30.62 14.83 10.14
N GLY A 42 31.15 14.20 11.20
CA GLY A 42 30.77 12.85 11.61
C GLY A 42 29.32 12.77 12.12
N TRP A 43 28.97 13.63 13.07
CA TRP A 43 27.63 13.66 13.68
C TRP A 43 26.52 14.05 12.69
N LEU A 44 26.81 14.97 11.78
CA LEU A 44 25.88 15.39 10.73
C LEU A 44 25.56 14.22 9.78
N THR A 45 26.58 13.47 9.37
CA THR A 45 26.40 12.28 8.52
C THR A 45 25.52 11.24 9.20
N ILE A 46 25.77 10.96 10.49
CA ILE A 46 24.93 10.05 11.29
C ILE A 46 23.49 10.56 11.34
N GLY A 47 23.30 11.87 11.51
CA GLY A 47 21.98 12.51 11.51
C GLY A 47 21.21 12.29 10.20
N TYR A 48 21.86 12.54 9.06
CA TYR A 48 21.26 12.31 7.74
C TYR A 48 20.95 10.82 7.49
N LEU A 49 21.85 9.92 7.88
CA LEU A 49 21.63 8.47 7.78
C LEU A 49 20.46 8.01 8.64
N LEU A 50 20.30 8.57 9.85
CA LEU A 50 19.17 8.24 10.72
C LEU A 50 17.85 8.75 10.14
N ALA A 51 17.82 9.98 9.60
CA ALA A 51 16.64 10.50 8.89
C ALA A 51 16.25 9.58 7.73
N PHE A 52 17.24 9.20 6.90
CA PHE A 52 17.03 8.30 5.78
C PHE A 52 16.55 6.91 6.23
N ALA A 53 17.15 6.33 7.26
CA ALA A 53 16.73 5.04 7.81
C ALA A 53 15.27 5.07 8.29
N LEU A 54 14.84 6.14 8.94
CA LEU A 54 13.44 6.33 9.32
C LEU A 54 12.52 6.39 8.08
N ALA A 55 12.92 7.10 7.02
CA ALA A 55 12.14 7.14 5.77
C ALA A 55 12.03 5.75 5.13
N VAL A 56 13.11 4.97 5.13
CA VAL A 56 13.11 3.59 4.62
C VAL A 56 12.21 2.69 5.45
N VAL A 57 12.30 2.76 6.79
CA VAL A 57 11.42 2.01 7.69
C VAL A 57 9.96 2.37 7.47
N TRP A 58 9.65 3.66 7.33
CA TRP A 58 8.30 4.10 6.95
C TRP A 58 7.89 3.47 5.61
N GLY A 59 8.75 3.50 4.59
CA GLY A 59 8.49 2.89 3.28
C GLY A 59 8.16 1.40 3.38
N VAL A 60 8.88 0.64 4.20
CA VAL A 60 8.61 -0.80 4.41
C VAL A 60 7.26 -1.01 5.10
N ILE A 61 7.01 -0.32 6.22
CA ILE A 61 5.77 -0.50 7.01
C ILE A 61 4.56 -0.02 6.21
N ASN A 62 4.70 1.08 5.47
CA ASN A 62 3.68 1.61 4.59
C ASN A 62 3.29 0.57 3.51
N TYR A 63 4.27 -0.06 2.86
CA TYR A 63 4.03 -1.15 1.90
C TYR A 63 3.29 -2.34 2.53
N ILE A 64 3.79 -2.84 3.66
CA ILE A 64 3.17 -3.97 4.38
C ILE A 64 1.73 -3.62 4.75
N GLY A 65 1.48 -2.38 5.16
CA GLY A 65 0.13 -1.90 5.44
C GLY A 65 -0.82 -1.99 4.25
N HIS A 66 -0.33 -1.93 3.01
CA HIS A 66 -1.15 -2.05 1.80
C HIS A 66 -1.35 -3.48 1.31
N ILE A 67 -0.53 -4.43 1.76
CA ILE A 67 -0.75 -5.85 1.45
C ILE A 67 -2.06 -6.28 2.12
N ARG A 68 -3.08 -6.57 1.30
CA ARG A 68 -4.35 -7.13 1.77
C ARG A 68 -4.50 -8.55 1.24
N MET A 69 -4.82 -9.48 2.14
CA MET A 69 -5.19 -10.84 1.74
C MET A 69 -6.48 -10.78 0.92
N ASN A 70 -6.49 -11.47 -0.23
CA ASN A 70 -7.64 -11.52 -1.12
C ASN A 70 -8.87 -12.05 -0.34
N VAL A 71 -10.02 -11.42 -0.58
CA VAL A 71 -11.31 -11.70 0.08
C VAL A 71 -11.66 -13.20 -0.01
N MET A 72 -11.25 -13.87 -1.09
CA MET A 72 -11.44 -15.31 -1.27
C MET A 72 -10.75 -16.17 -0.18
N TYR A 73 -9.63 -15.68 0.37
CA TYR A 73 -8.85 -16.37 1.40
C TYR A 73 -9.17 -15.88 2.82
N GLN A 74 -10.00 -14.84 2.96
CA GLN A 74 -10.51 -14.43 4.27
C GLN A 74 -11.48 -15.47 4.82
N LYS A 75 -11.60 -15.56 6.16
CA LYS A 75 -12.61 -16.43 6.80
C LYS A 75 -14.00 -15.92 6.44
N GLN A 76 -14.61 -16.53 5.43
CA GLN A 76 -15.95 -16.19 5.02
C GLN A 76 -16.94 -17.04 5.82
N ASN A 77 -17.82 -16.38 6.56
CA ASN A 77 -18.93 -17.02 7.27
C ASN A 77 -20.25 -16.84 6.51
N ASN A 78 -20.23 -16.18 5.35
CA ASN A 78 -21.40 -15.86 4.55
C ASN A 78 -21.23 -16.43 3.14
N ILE A 79 -22.12 -17.36 2.78
CA ILE A 79 -22.13 -18.07 1.49
C ILE A 79 -22.39 -17.12 0.33
N GLN A 80 -23.30 -16.16 0.49
CA GLN A 80 -23.62 -15.19 -0.56
C GLN A 80 -22.40 -14.34 -0.93
N ALA A 81 -21.69 -13.84 0.09
CA ALA A 81 -20.47 -13.07 -0.11
C ALA A 81 -19.36 -13.91 -0.77
N TYR A 82 -19.33 -15.22 -0.53
CA TYR A 82 -18.37 -16.14 -1.15
C TYR A 82 -18.63 -16.30 -2.64
N VAL A 83 -19.87 -16.61 -3.01
CA VAL A 83 -20.25 -16.89 -4.39
C VAL A 83 -20.22 -15.62 -5.26
N GLU A 84 -20.57 -14.46 -4.71
CA GLU A 84 -20.46 -13.18 -5.43
C GLU A 84 -19.03 -12.88 -5.90
N ASN A 85 -18.02 -13.35 -5.16
CA ASN A 85 -16.60 -13.15 -5.49
C ASN A 85 -16.03 -14.16 -6.51
N LEU A 86 -16.81 -15.18 -6.91
CA LEU A 86 -16.38 -16.19 -7.90
C LEU A 86 -16.51 -15.70 -9.35
N ALA A 87 -15.72 -16.27 -10.26
CA ALA A 87 -15.62 -15.86 -11.66
C ALA A 87 -16.57 -16.58 -12.62
N MET A 88 -17.79 -16.80 -12.20
CA MET A 88 -18.76 -17.65 -12.88
C MET A 88 -19.93 -16.83 -13.42
N SER A 89 -20.72 -17.41 -14.31
CA SER A 89 -21.91 -16.76 -14.84
C SER A 89 -22.91 -16.49 -13.71
N LYS A 90 -23.86 -15.56 -13.93
CA LYS A 90 -24.86 -15.24 -12.90
C LYS A 90 -25.72 -16.44 -12.54
N GLU A 91 -25.97 -17.31 -13.51
CA GLU A 91 -26.75 -18.54 -13.35
C GLU A 91 -25.97 -19.55 -12.50
N ASP A 92 -24.71 -19.81 -12.82
CA ASP A 92 -23.84 -20.70 -12.03
C ASP A 92 -23.67 -20.21 -10.58
N LYS A 93 -23.62 -18.89 -10.37
CA LYS A 93 -23.61 -18.31 -9.01
C LYS A 93 -24.85 -18.67 -8.24
N LEU A 94 -26.02 -18.50 -8.84
CA LEU A 94 -27.29 -18.82 -8.16
C LEU A 94 -27.36 -20.30 -7.80
N GLU A 95 -26.96 -21.17 -8.73
CA GLU A 95 -26.93 -22.61 -8.50
C GLU A 95 -25.98 -22.99 -7.36
N LEU A 96 -24.76 -22.46 -7.38
CA LEU A 96 -23.78 -22.72 -6.33
C LEU A 96 -24.21 -22.17 -4.97
N GLN A 97 -24.81 -20.98 -4.95
CA GLN A 97 -25.34 -20.40 -3.71
C GLN A 97 -26.40 -21.32 -3.11
N HIS A 98 -27.36 -21.79 -3.91
CA HIS A 98 -28.38 -22.73 -3.46
C HIS A 98 -27.78 -24.03 -2.92
N TYR A 99 -26.82 -24.61 -3.65
CA TYR A 99 -26.13 -25.83 -3.21
C TYR A 99 -25.45 -25.66 -1.84
N LEU A 100 -24.71 -24.56 -1.65
CA LEU A 100 -24.01 -24.27 -0.40
C LEU A 100 -24.98 -23.98 0.75
N GLU A 101 -26.09 -23.29 0.48
CA GLU A 101 -27.14 -23.01 1.46
C GLU A 101 -27.86 -24.27 1.91
N ASP A 102 -28.17 -25.18 0.98
CA ASP A 102 -28.79 -26.48 1.27
C ASP A 102 -27.87 -27.35 2.11
N TYR A 103 -26.59 -27.44 1.73
CA TYR A 103 -25.58 -28.18 2.50
C TYR A 103 -25.39 -27.58 3.91
N ALA A 104 -25.37 -26.26 4.04
CA ALA A 104 -25.29 -25.60 5.34
C ALA A 104 -26.56 -25.84 6.18
N ALA A 105 -27.74 -25.87 5.57
CA ALA A 105 -29.00 -26.17 6.26
C ALA A 105 -28.99 -27.59 6.85
N ASP A 106 -28.42 -28.56 6.14
CA ASP A 106 -28.29 -29.93 6.64
C ASP A 106 -27.30 -30.04 7.80
N LEU A 107 -26.20 -29.29 7.78
CA LEU A 107 -25.28 -29.19 8.91
C LEU A 107 -25.94 -28.54 10.14
N ILE A 108 -26.83 -27.56 9.94
CA ILE A 108 -27.62 -26.96 11.03
C ILE A 108 -28.59 -27.99 11.61
N LYS A 109 -29.26 -28.78 10.77
CA LYS A 109 -30.12 -29.89 11.24
C LYS A 109 -29.34 -30.93 12.04
N GLN A 110 -28.06 -31.14 11.72
CA GLN A 110 -27.14 -32.01 12.48
C GLN A 110 -26.62 -31.39 13.78
N GLY A 111 -27.09 -30.20 14.16
CA GLY A 111 -26.77 -29.54 15.42
C GLY A 111 -25.59 -28.55 15.35
N LYS A 112 -25.01 -28.29 14.16
CA LYS A 112 -23.99 -27.24 14.03
C LYS A 112 -24.62 -25.85 14.13
N ARG A 113 -23.86 -24.91 14.69
CA ARG A 113 -24.25 -23.50 14.68
C ARG A 113 -24.18 -22.96 13.26
N LYS A 114 -25.11 -22.06 12.89
CA LYS A 114 -25.22 -21.45 11.55
C LYS A 114 -23.87 -20.97 10.99
N ASN A 115 -23.07 -20.27 11.79
CA ASN A 115 -21.77 -19.76 11.35
C ASN A 115 -20.74 -20.87 11.07
N GLU A 116 -20.78 -21.96 11.83
CA GLU A 116 -19.89 -23.12 11.63
C GLU A 116 -20.34 -23.95 10.43
N ALA A 117 -21.64 -24.12 10.24
CA ALA A 117 -22.23 -24.79 9.09
C ALA A 117 -21.88 -24.08 7.77
N SER A 118 -22.04 -22.75 7.71
CA SER A 118 -21.68 -21.97 6.52
C SER A 118 -20.17 -22.03 6.23
N LYS A 119 -19.33 -21.98 7.27
CA LYS A 119 -17.88 -22.09 7.10
C LYS A 119 -17.45 -23.47 6.61
N GLU A 120 -18.06 -24.53 7.14
CA GLU A 120 -17.81 -25.92 6.71
C GLU A 120 -18.26 -26.12 5.25
N ALA A 121 -19.45 -25.62 4.89
CA ALA A 121 -19.96 -25.66 3.51
C ALA A 121 -18.98 -25.03 2.51
N ILE A 122 -18.51 -23.82 2.83
CA ILE A 122 -17.52 -23.10 2.01
C ILE A 122 -16.19 -23.87 1.95
N ASN A 123 -15.73 -24.45 3.07
CA ASN A 123 -14.46 -25.17 3.12
C ASN A 123 -14.48 -26.48 2.33
N GLN A 124 -15.58 -27.25 2.41
CA GLN A 124 -15.77 -28.49 1.67
C GLN A 124 -15.67 -28.26 0.16
N PHE A 125 -16.18 -27.12 -0.30
CA PHE A 125 -16.17 -26.71 -1.70
C PHE A 125 -14.84 -26.06 -2.13
N LYS A 126 -14.24 -25.24 -1.25
CA LYS A 126 -12.91 -24.62 -1.43
C LYS A 126 -11.83 -25.63 -1.84
N VAL A 127 -11.82 -26.84 -1.27
CA VAL A 127 -10.73 -27.81 -1.51
C VAL A 127 -10.75 -28.40 -2.93
N LYS A 128 -11.88 -28.35 -3.65
CA LYS A 128 -12.00 -28.89 -5.02
C LYS A 128 -11.86 -27.84 -6.14
N GLU A 129 -12.01 -26.56 -5.84
CA GLU A 129 -12.33 -25.55 -6.88
C GLU A 129 -11.42 -24.30 -6.91
N ILE A 130 -10.53 -24.11 -5.92
CA ILE A 130 -9.68 -22.91 -5.78
C ILE A 130 -8.80 -22.62 -7.01
N LEU A 131 -8.42 -23.62 -7.79
CA LEU A 131 -7.47 -23.44 -8.91
C LEU A 131 -8.14 -23.16 -10.26
N SER A 132 -9.40 -23.54 -10.46
CA SER A 132 -10.03 -23.50 -11.80
C SER A 132 -11.00 -22.34 -12.03
N LEU A 133 -11.56 -21.73 -10.97
CA LEU A 133 -12.69 -20.77 -11.08
C LEU A 133 -12.44 -19.38 -10.47
N SER A 134 -11.21 -19.06 -10.08
CA SER A 134 -10.89 -17.70 -9.63
C SER A 134 -10.58 -16.78 -10.81
N LYS A 135 -11.25 -15.62 -10.88
CA LYS A 135 -10.98 -14.53 -11.85
C LYS A 135 -9.64 -13.87 -11.56
N ASP A 136 -9.19 -14.02 -10.32
CA ASP A 136 -8.00 -13.42 -9.77
C ASP A 136 -7.36 -14.44 -8.82
N THR A 137 -6.47 -15.27 -9.34
CA THR A 137 -5.78 -16.34 -8.59
C THR A 137 -4.80 -15.79 -7.55
N MET A 138 -4.64 -14.47 -7.44
CA MET A 138 -3.69 -13.87 -6.51
C MET A 138 -4.18 -13.97 -5.06
N LEU A 139 -3.37 -14.60 -4.22
CA LEU A 139 -3.56 -14.69 -2.76
C LEU A 139 -3.63 -13.31 -2.08
N PHE A 140 -2.98 -12.30 -2.66
CA PHE A 140 -2.92 -10.93 -2.17
C PHE A 140 -3.45 -9.96 -3.22
N ASN A 141 -4.29 -9.02 -2.78
CA ASN A 141 -4.67 -7.88 -3.60
C ASN A 141 -3.60 -6.80 -3.42
N LEU A 142 -2.71 -6.66 -4.41
CA LEU A 142 -1.63 -5.69 -4.39
C LEU A 142 -2.18 -4.33 -4.83
N HIS A 143 -2.28 -3.42 -3.87
CA HIS A 143 -2.82 -2.08 -4.12
C HIS A 143 -1.91 -1.32 -5.07
N ALA A 144 -2.47 -0.64 -6.07
CA ALA A 144 -1.66 0.18 -6.95
C ALA A 144 -1.21 1.47 -6.22
N HIS A 145 0.10 1.61 -5.98
CA HIS A 145 0.70 2.68 -5.16
C HIS A 145 0.87 4.02 -5.91
N TYR A 146 -0.07 4.36 -6.81
CA TYR A 146 -0.01 5.59 -7.64
C TYR A 146 0.00 6.89 -6.83
N TYR A 147 -0.43 6.85 -5.56
CA TYR A 147 -0.36 8.03 -4.69
C TYR A 147 1.08 8.52 -4.47
N LEU A 148 2.09 7.63 -4.49
CA LEU A 148 3.50 8.02 -4.35
C LEU A 148 3.95 8.93 -5.50
N ILE A 149 3.49 8.63 -6.73
CA ILE A 149 3.71 9.51 -7.88
C ILE A 149 2.97 10.84 -7.69
N GLY A 150 1.74 10.80 -7.18
CA GLY A 150 0.98 12.01 -6.86
C GLY A 150 1.72 12.93 -5.89
N TRP A 151 2.32 12.37 -4.84
CA TRP A 151 3.14 13.11 -3.89
C TRP A 151 4.45 13.63 -4.48
N ALA A 152 5.11 12.85 -5.34
CA ALA A 152 6.30 13.32 -6.05
C ALA A 152 5.99 14.49 -6.99
N ILE A 153 4.87 14.43 -7.73
CA ILE A 153 4.40 15.53 -8.59
C ILE A 153 4.06 16.76 -7.74
N LEU A 154 3.35 16.57 -6.63
CA LEU A 154 3.00 17.67 -5.72
C LEU A 154 4.26 18.32 -5.14
N ALA A 155 5.23 17.51 -4.71
CA ALA A 155 6.53 17.99 -4.23
C ALA A 155 7.25 18.79 -5.31
N ALA A 156 7.31 18.30 -6.55
CA ALA A 156 7.93 19.02 -7.65
C ALA A 156 7.26 20.38 -7.94
N ILE A 157 5.92 20.44 -7.91
CA ILE A 157 5.18 21.70 -8.12
C ILE A 157 5.51 22.71 -7.00
N VAL A 158 5.48 22.26 -5.75
CA VAL A 158 5.78 23.13 -4.60
C VAL A 158 7.24 23.58 -4.61
N ASP A 159 8.17 22.71 -5.00
CA ASP A 159 9.59 23.04 -5.13
C ASP A 159 9.82 24.12 -6.21
N ILE A 160 9.17 24.01 -7.38
CA ILE A 160 9.23 25.05 -8.42
C ILE A 160 8.77 26.41 -7.88
N ILE A 161 7.68 26.43 -7.09
CA ILE A 161 7.19 27.67 -6.46
C ILE A 161 8.22 28.22 -5.48
N ILE A 162 8.81 27.37 -4.63
CA ILE A 162 9.85 27.76 -3.68
C ILE A 162 11.07 28.32 -4.42
N TRP A 163 11.49 27.68 -5.50
CA TRP A 163 12.62 28.11 -6.32
C TRP A 163 12.40 29.49 -6.94
N LEU A 164 11.20 29.76 -7.47
CA LEU A 164 10.83 31.07 -7.99
C LEU A 164 10.84 32.15 -6.90
N VAL A 165 10.31 31.85 -5.71
CA VAL A 165 10.30 32.79 -4.57
C VAL A 165 11.70 33.05 -4.03
N TYR A 166 12.52 32.00 -3.95
CA TYR A 166 13.92 32.10 -3.53
C TYR A 166 14.71 32.97 -4.53
N GLY A 167 14.62 32.69 -5.83
CA GLY A 167 15.35 33.45 -6.85
C GLY A 167 14.88 34.88 -7.04
N GLY A 168 13.58 35.15 -6.86
CA GLY A 168 12.99 36.47 -7.14
C GLY A 168 12.87 37.41 -5.94
N VAL A 169 12.57 36.88 -4.75
CA VAL A 169 12.17 37.70 -3.58
C VAL A 169 13.12 37.54 -2.40
N TYR A 170 13.57 36.32 -2.11
CA TYR A 170 14.37 36.01 -0.91
C TYR A 170 15.63 35.17 -1.22
N PRO A 171 16.59 35.68 -2.02
CA PRO A 171 17.73 34.90 -2.51
C PRO A 171 18.74 34.51 -1.43
N SER A 172 18.67 35.10 -0.24
CA SER A 172 19.54 34.76 0.89
C SER A 172 18.84 33.94 1.97
N SER A 173 17.58 33.54 1.75
CA SER A 173 16.81 32.79 2.75
C SER A 173 17.30 31.35 2.84
N GLN A 174 18.00 31.04 3.93
CA GLN A 174 18.43 29.67 4.24
C GLN A 174 17.24 28.73 4.42
N LEU A 175 16.14 29.20 5.03
CA LEU A 175 14.95 28.39 5.25
C LEU A 175 14.32 27.91 3.95
N LEU A 176 14.19 28.78 2.95
CA LEU A 176 13.62 28.39 1.64
C LEU A 176 14.50 27.37 0.94
N LEU A 177 15.82 27.52 1.02
CA LEU A 177 16.78 26.58 0.46
C LEU A 177 16.67 25.19 1.13
N ILE A 178 16.58 25.14 2.47
CA ILE A 178 16.44 23.90 3.23
C ILE A 178 15.15 23.18 2.83
N ILE A 179 14.03 23.90 2.80
CA ILE A 179 12.72 23.32 2.47
C ILE A 179 12.74 22.76 1.05
N GLY A 180 13.26 23.51 0.07
CA GLY A 180 13.35 23.05 -1.33
C GLY A 180 14.17 21.76 -1.48
N LEU A 181 15.38 21.72 -0.90
CA LEU A 181 16.23 20.53 -0.97
C LEU A 181 15.60 19.30 -0.31
N ILE A 182 14.93 19.46 0.84
CA ILE A 182 14.19 18.38 1.48
C ILE A 182 13.03 17.93 0.59
N LEU A 183 12.30 18.87 -0.02
CA LEU A 183 11.19 18.54 -0.91
C LEU A 183 11.64 17.69 -2.11
N ILE A 184 12.75 18.07 -2.73
CA ILE A 184 13.37 17.32 -3.83
C ILE A 184 13.80 15.93 -3.35
N ALA A 185 14.51 15.84 -2.22
CA ALA A 185 15.02 14.59 -1.68
C ALA A 185 13.89 13.58 -1.38
N TYR A 186 12.85 14.01 -0.68
CA TYR A 186 11.69 13.16 -0.37
C TYR A 186 10.82 12.90 -1.61
N GLY A 187 10.69 13.87 -2.52
CA GLY A 187 10.02 13.68 -3.81
C GLY A 187 10.67 12.57 -4.63
N MET A 188 12.01 12.57 -4.75
CA MET A 188 12.76 11.48 -5.36
C MET A 188 12.60 10.17 -4.58
N GLY A 189 12.57 10.24 -3.25
CA GLY A 189 12.29 9.09 -2.39
C GLY A 189 10.95 8.42 -2.69
N PHE A 190 9.88 9.19 -2.92
CA PHE A 190 8.59 8.64 -3.31
C PHE A 190 8.62 7.94 -4.68
N ILE A 191 9.35 8.49 -5.64
CA ILE A 191 9.54 7.84 -6.96
C ILE A 191 10.30 6.52 -6.79
N ALA A 192 11.38 6.52 -6.00
CA ALA A 192 12.15 5.33 -5.71
C ALA A 192 11.31 4.25 -5.01
N LEU A 193 10.47 4.64 -4.03
CA LEU A 193 9.54 3.75 -3.37
C LEU A 193 8.48 3.20 -4.33
N PHE A 194 7.95 4.01 -5.24
CA PHE A 194 7.00 3.54 -6.25
C PHE A 194 7.61 2.42 -7.10
N CYS A 195 8.84 2.62 -7.59
CA CYS A 195 9.58 1.59 -8.32
C CYS A 195 9.85 0.36 -7.45
N GLY A 196 10.32 0.56 -6.21
CA GLY A 196 10.62 -0.50 -5.26
C GLY A 196 9.40 -1.36 -4.92
N TYR A 197 8.25 -0.74 -4.70
CA TYR A 197 6.98 -1.44 -4.44
C TYR A 197 6.57 -2.27 -5.65
N LYS A 198 6.69 -1.72 -6.87
CA LYS A 198 6.38 -2.46 -8.09
C LYS A 198 7.31 -3.68 -8.29
N LEU A 199 8.59 -3.55 -7.93
CA LEU A 199 9.52 -4.67 -7.94
C LEU A 199 9.15 -5.73 -6.91
N MET A 200 8.78 -5.31 -5.70
CA MET A 200 8.33 -6.22 -4.65
C MET A 200 7.05 -6.96 -5.04
N ASP A 201 6.08 -6.25 -5.62
CA ASP A 201 4.85 -6.82 -6.15
C ASP A 201 5.16 -7.89 -7.20
N SER A 202 6.07 -7.61 -8.13
CA SER A 202 6.52 -8.56 -9.15
C SER A 202 7.23 -9.78 -8.55
N PHE A 203 8.04 -9.59 -7.51
CA PHE A 203 8.76 -10.67 -6.84
C PHE A 203 7.81 -11.60 -6.08
N ILE A 204 6.87 -11.02 -5.33
CA ILE A 204 5.82 -11.77 -4.63
C ILE A 204 4.99 -12.55 -5.64
N TYR A 205 4.57 -11.91 -6.74
CA TYR A 205 3.80 -12.56 -7.79
C TYR A 205 4.55 -13.76 -8.40
N ARG A 206 5.82 -13.58 -8.77
CA ARG A 206 6.64 -14.65 -9.33
C ARG A 206 6.77 -15.82 -8.38
N LYS A 207 7.07 -15.55 -7.10
CA LYS A 207 7.28 -16.58 -6.08
C LYS A 207 6.00 -17.37 -5.78
N ILE A 208 4.84 -16.73 -5.81
CA ILE A 208 3.55 -17.41 -5.63
C ILE A 208 3.24 -18.32 -6.82
N ASN A 209 3.47 -17.84 -8.04
CA ASN A 209 3.19 -18.62 -9.25
C ASN A 209 4.12 -19.85 -9.37
N GLU A 210 5.40 -19.72 -8.99
CA GLU A 210 6.35 -20.85 -8.93
C GLU A 210 5.94 -21.95 -7.94
N GLN A 211 5.17 -21.64 -6.88
CA GLN A 211 4.68 -22.64 -5.92
C GLN A 211 3.37 -23.31 -6.33
N LEU A 212 2.68 -22.77 -7.34
CA LEU A 212 1.39 -23.29 -7.82
C LEU A 212 1.53 -24.20 -9.05
N THR A 213 2.68 -24.16 -9.73
CA THR A 213 3.10 -25.08 -10.81
C THR A 213 3.94 -26.22 -10.28
#